data_AF-A0A9W9VHJ2-F1
#
_entry.id   AF-A0A9W9VHJ2-F1
#
_cell.length_a   1.000
_cell.length_b   1.000
_cell.length_c   1.000
_cell.angle_alpha   90.00
_cell.angle_beta   90.00
_cell.angle_gamma   90.00
#
_symmetry.space_group_name_H-M   'P 1'
#
loop_
_entity.id
_entity.type
_entity.pdbx_description
1 polymer ?
#
loop_
_entity_poly.entity_id
_entity_poly.type
_entity_poly.pdbx_seq_one_letter_code
_entity_poly.pdbx_strand_id
1 'polypeptide(L)' 'MPLATAQYLKRDEGDRPSTIPDNVQNMALIVQFVGLPDDTVFSMEYNVRGAQTAAYHLMGLDKKPKAHKGYWDSFWTILL' A
#
# COMPACT_ATOMS: atom_id res chain seq x y z
N MET A 1 -18.20 4.05 -17.38
CA MET A 1 -16.72 4.11 -17.21
C MET A 1 -16.14 2.73 -17.44
N PRO A 2 -15.44 2.46 -18.55
CA PRO A 2 -15.00 1.11 -18.93
C PRO A 2 -14.10 0.41 -17.90
N LEU A 3 -13.28 1.14 -17.14
CA LEU A 3 -12.29 0.59 -16.20
C LEU A 3 -12.62 0.82 -14.73
N ALA A 4 -13.85 1.23 -14.40
CA ALA A 4 -14.21 1.59 -13.02
C ALA A 4 -14.00 0.44 -12.01
N THR A 5 -14.17 -0.81 -12.44
CA THR A 5 -14.04 -2.01 -11.59
C THR A 5 -12.71 -2.75 -11.77
N ALA A 6 -11.79 -2.23 -12.59
CA ALA A 6 -10.54 -2.93 -12.93
C ALA A 6 -9.67 -3.26 -11.69
N GLN A 7 -9.82 -2.49 -10.61
CA GLN A 7 -9.09 -2.70 -9.34
C GLN A 7 -9.49 -4.01 -8.63
N TYR A 8 -10.65 -4.58 -8.96
CA TYR A 8 -11.18 -5.81 -8.35
C TYR A 8 -11.03 -7.06 -9.21
N LEU A 9 -10.35 -6.95 -10.36
CA LEU A 9 -10.02 -8.13 -11.16
C LEU A 9 -9.19 -9.12 -10.33
N LYS A 10 -9.40 -10.41 -10.61
CA LYS A 10 -8.55 -11.47 -10.05
C LYS A 10 -7.10 -11.15 -10.42
N ARG A 11 -6.22 -11.33 -9.44
CA ARG A 11 -4.79 -11.09 -9.57
C ARG A 11 -4.02 -12.22 -8.92
N ASP A 12 -2.85 -12.51 -9.45
CA ASP A 12 -1.86 -13.39 -8.87
C ASP A 12 -0.73 -12.55 -8.23
N GLU A 13 0.17 -13.23 -7.50
CA GLU A 13 1.36 -12.57 -6.96
C GLU A 13 2.24 -12.03 -8.08
N GLY A 14 2.66 -10.76 -7.98
CA GLY A 14 3.47 -10.08 -9.00
C GLY A 14 2.68 -9.26 -10.04
N ASP A 15 1.37 -9.46 -10.18
CA ASP A 15 0.53 -8.64 -11.09
C ASP A 15 0.53 -7.15 -10.73
N ARG A 16 0.81 -6.86 -9.45
CA ARG A 16 0.97 -5.49 -8.95
C ARG A 16 2.41 -5.29 -8.48
N PRO A 17 3.15 -4.32 -9.06
CA PRO A 17 4.51 -4.04 -8.62
C PRO A 17 4.51 -3.44 -7.21
N SER A 18 5.63 -3.59 -6.50
CA SER A 18 5.88 -2.88 -5.23
C SER A 18 5.85 -1.37 -5.44
N THR A 19 5.51 -0.62 -4.38
CA THR A 19 5.62 0.85 -4.36
C THR A 19 7.02 1.33 -4.73
N ILE A 20 8.03 0.60 -4.26
CA ILE A 20 9.43 0.79 -4.63
C ILE A 20 9.86 -0.44 -5.42
N PRO A 21 9.90 -0.37 -6.76
CA PRO A 21 10.48 -1.44 -7.57
C PRO A 21 11.95 -1.69 -7.23
N ASP A 22 12.44 -2.88 -7.52
CA ASP A 22 13.85 -3.18 -7.34
C ASP A 22 14.69 -2.36 -8.33
N ASN A 23 15.88 -1.96 -7.89
CA ASN A 23 16.89 -1.24 -8.70
C ASN A 23 16.49 0.17 -9.18
N VAL A 24 15.45 0.79 -8.64
CA VAL A 24 15.17 2.21 -8.87
C VAL A 24 15.64 3.06 -7.67
N GLN A 25 16.29 4.19 -7.95
CA GLN A 25 16.85 5.06 -6.89
C GLN A 25 16.03 6.33 -6.64
N ASN A 26 15.29 6.79 -7.65
CA ASN A 26 14.63 8.10 -7.65
C ASN A 26 13.19 8.05 -8.18
N MET A 27 12.58 6.86 -8.22
CA MET A 27 11.24 6.64 -8.73
C MET A 27 10.45 5.72 -7.81
N ALA A 28 9.14 5.94 -7.71
CA ALA A 28 8.20 5.08 -7.01
C ALA A 28 6.89 4.98 -7.81
N LEU A 29 6.20 3.86 -7.66
CA LEU A 29 4.86 3.65 -8.20
C LEU A 29 3.85 3.80 -7.06
N ILE A 30 2.74 4.49 -7.29
CA ILE A 30 1.70 4.70 -6.28
C ILE A 30 0.30 4.49 -6.87
N VAL A 31 -0.74 4.56 -6.03
CA VAL A 31 -2.17 4.44 -6.41
C VAL A 31 -2.59 2.96 -6.62
N GLN A 32 -3.82 2.75 -7.08
CA GLN A 32 -4.61 1.53 -6.90
C GLN A 32 -4.17 0.27 -7.67
N PHE A 33 -3.12 0.33 -8.48
CA PHE A 33 -2.56 -0.84 -9.18
C PHE A 33 -1.19 -1.28 -8.65
N VAL A 34 -0.69 -0.62 -7.61
CA VAL A 34 0.55 -0.99 -6.91
C VAL A 34 0.21 -1.96 -5.80
N GLY A 35 1.10 -2.86 -5.43
CA GLY A 35 0.95 -3.79 -4.32
C GLY A 35 1.38 -3.14 -3.01
N LEU A 36 0.44 -2.95 -2.08
CA LEU A 36 0.70 -2.48 -0.73
C LEU A 36 0.22 -3.55 0.26
N PRO A 37 1.09 -4.07 1.15
CA PRO A 37 0.69 -5.13 2.08
C PRO A 37 -0.31 -4.63 3.12
N ASP A 38 -1.24 -5.51 3.50
CA ASP A 38 -2.24 -5.28 4.55
C ASP A 38 -3.15 -4.06 4.30
N ASP A 39 -3.54 -3.81 3.05
CA ASP A 39 -4.40 -2.68 2.69
C ASP A 39 -5.42 -3.03 1.60
N THR A 40 -6.45 -2.19 1.47
CA THR A 40 -7.59 -2.41 0.56
C THR A 40 -7.64 -1.34 -0.52
N VAL A 41 -7.62 -1.75 -1.79
CA VAL A 41 -7.78 -0.86 -2.95
C VAL A 41 -9.16 -0.21 -3.00
N PHE A 42 -9.35 0.75 -3.90
CA PHE A 42 -10.57 1.57 -4.00
C PHE A 42 -10.86 2.45 -2.77
N SER A 43 -9.86 2.61 -1.90
CA SER A 43 -9.92 3.52 -0.75
C SER A 43 -9.00 4.72 -0.98
N MET A 44 -9.26 5.81 -0.27
CA MET A 44 -8.37 6.97 -0.27
C MET A 44 -7.15 6.72 0.62
N GLU A 45 -7.34 5.96 1.68
CA GLU A 45 -6.32 5.53 2.63
C GLU A 45 -5.20 4.77 1.92
N TYR A 46 -5.53 3.85 1.01
CA TYR A 46 -4.57 3.13 0.18
C TYR A 46 -3.65 4.07 -0.60
N ASN A 47 -4.24 5.11 -1.21
CA ASN A 47 -3.51 6.08 -2.02
C ASN A 47 -2.57 6.92 -1.15
N VAL A 48 -3.07 7.39 -0.01
CA VAL A 48 -2.29 8.20 0.93
C VAL A 48 -1.13 7.38 1.48
N ARG A 49 -1.35 6.12 1.87
CA ARG A 49 -0.31 5.24 2.39
C ARG A 49 0.74 4.90 1.34
N GLY A 50 0.33 4.65 0.10
CA GLY A 50 1.25 4.48 -1.03
C GLY A 50 2.12 5.72 -1.26
N ALA A 51 1.51 6.91 -1.28
CA ALA A 51 2.22 8.18 -1.42
C ALA A 51 3.19 8.45 -0.26
N GLN A 52 2.78 8.17 0.99
CA GLN A 52 3.66 8.28 2.17
C GLN A 52 4.85 7.32 2.09
N THR A 53 4.60 6.07 1.69
CA THR A 53 5.66 5.06 1.54
C THR A 53 6.70 5.50 0.51
N ALA A 54 6.23 5.99 -0.64
CA ALA A 54 7.08 6.54 -1.69
C ALA A 54 7.88 7.75 -1.22
N ALA A 55 7.22 8.74 -0.61
CA ALA A 55 7.87 9.95 -0.13
C ALA A 55 8.91 9.67 0.96
N TYR A 56 8.59 8.78 1.92
CA TYR A 56 9.50 8.43 3.00
C TYR A 56 10.74 7.70 2.47
N HIS A 57 10.56 6.77 1.55
CA HIS A 57 11.67 6.06 0.93
C HIS A 57 12.57 7.00 0.12
N LEU A 58 12.00 7.77 -0.81
CA LEU A 58 12.76 8.65 -1.71
C LEU A 58 13.45 9.82 -0.98
N MET A 59 12.91 10.26 0.15
CA MET A 59 13.52 11.30 0.99
C MET A 59 14.43 10.74 2.09
N GLY A 60 14.65 9.42 2.14
CA GLY A 60 15.53 8.78 3.14
C GLY A 60 15.05 8.94 4.58
N LEU A 61 13.73 9.00 4.81
CA LEU A 61 13.16 9.15 6.14
C LEU A 61 12.99 7.78 6.80
N ASP A 62 13.46 7.64 8.05
CA ASP A 62 13.20 6.45 8.88
C ASP A 62 11.78 6.49 9.47
N LYS A 63 10.78 6.36 8.59
CA LYS A 63 9.36 6.33 8.94
C LYS A 63 8.67 5.26 8.11
N LYS A 64 7.71 4.56 8.72
CA LYS A 64 6.85 3.60 8.02
C LYS A 64 5.39 3.94 8.27
N PRO A 65 4.59 4.20 7.22
CA PRO A 65 3.17 4.47 7.42
C PRO A 65 2.48 3.17 7.84
N LYS A 66 1.73 3.22 8.93
CA LYS A 66 1.06 2.05 9.51
C LYS A 66 -0.22 1.75 8.73
N ALA A 67 -0.42 0.47 8.40
CA ALA A 67 -1.74 -0.02 8.02
C ALA A 67 -2.69 0.13 9.21
N HIS A 68 -3.95 0.48 8.95
CA HIS A 68 -4.97 0.39 9.99
C HIS A 68 -5.24 -1.09 10.29
N LYS A 69 -4.74 -1.55 11.43
CA LYS A 69 -5.03 -2.89 11.96
C LYS A 69 -6.42 -2.85 12.60
N GLY A 70 -7.33 -3.67 12.07
CA GLY A 70 -8.73 -3.72 12.52
C GLY A 70 -8.91 -4.23 13.95
N TYR A 71 -10.18 -4.43 14.34
CA TYR A 71 -10.59 -4.81 15.70
C TYR A 71 -9.88 -6.05 16.30
N TRP A 72 -9.37 -6.94 15.45
CA TRP A 72 -8.68 -8.15 15.89
C TRP A 72 -7.36 -7.89 16.62
N ASP A 73 -6.64 -6.81 16.29
CA ASP A 73 -5.38 -6.47 16.97
C ASP A 73 -5.62 -5.84 18.35
N SER A 74 -6.73 -5.11 18.52
CA SER A 74 -7.10 -4.52 19.81
C SER A 74 -7.45 -5.57 20.86
N PHE A 75 -8.04 -6.70 20.44
CA PHE A 75 -8.39 -7.81 21.33
C PHE A 75 -7.15 -8.44 21.97
N TRP A 76 -6.09 -8.65 21.18
CA TRP A 76 -4.83 -9.21 21.69
C TRP A 76 -3.98 -8.22 22.49
N THR A 77 -4.11 -6.93 22.21
CA THR A 77 -3.39 -5.86 22.95
C THR A 77 -3.95 -5.63 24.36
N ILE A 78 -5.22 -5.97 24.61
CA ILE A 78 -5.86 -5.85 25.93
C ILE A 78 -5.55 -7.05 26.84
N LEU A 79 -5.13 -8.18 26.26
CA LEU A 79 -4.83 -9.43 26.97
C LEU A 79 -3.34 -9.60 27.34
N LEU A 80 -2.48 -8.64 26.99
CA LEU A 80 -1.05 -8.58 27.33
C LEU A 80 -0.75 -7.31 28.14
#